data_AF-A0A8S3FDU6-F1
#
_entry.id   AF-A0A8S3FDU6-F1
#
_cell.length_a   1.000
_cell.length_b   1.000
_cell.length_c   1.000
_cell.angle_alpha   90.00
_cell.angle_beta   90.00
_cell.angle_gamma   90.00
#
_symmetry.space_group_name_H-M   'P 1'
#
loop_
_entity.id
_entity.type
_entity.pdbx_description
1 polymer ?
#
loop_
_entity_poly.entity_id
_entity_poly.type
_entity_poly.pdbx_seq_one_letter_code
_entity_poly.pdbx_strand_id
1 'polypeptide(L)'
;MLRIFRYRCIILRYIILWLFLMTMTKLTITFYDDLQQQSIDSTSLALPSDDSELNKNKKQDSFNLTMNESQYVNATAINRTVIEYYREYVQKTNQEQFMHNKHLFSLRTTRYILLVQVHTRVIYLKKFIEMLKDVQAINQTLLIFSHDFIDIDINLLVTNIDFVP
;
A
#
# COMPACT_ATOMS: atom_id res chain seq x y z
N MET A 1 -22.77 6.73 -56.68
CA MET A 1 -21.92 7.58 -55.82
C MET A 1 -22.12 7.38 -54.30
N LEU A 2 -23.33 7.09 -53.81
CA LEU A 2 -23.64 7.01 -52.36
C LEU A 2 -23.00 5.84 -51.57
N ARG A 3 -22.68 4.69 -52.21
CA ARG A 3 -22.14 3.51 -51.51
C ARG A 3 -20.71 3.72 -51.02
N ILE A 4 -19.85 4.38 -51.80
CA ILE A 4 -18.45 4.65 -51.45
C ILE A 4 -18.35 5.57 -50.22
N PHE A 5 -19.27 6.52 -50.08
CA PHE A 5 -19.27 7.45 -48.94
C PHE A 5 -19.58 6.73 -47.62
N ARG A 6 -20.47 5.73 -47.64
CA ARG A 6 -20.82 4.94 -46.43
C ARG A 6 -19.65 4.09 -45.92
N TYR A 7 -18.87 3.49 -46.82
CA TYR A 7 -17.68 2.72 -46.42
C TYR A 7 -16.59 3.61 -45.80
N ARG A 8 -16.39 4.83 -46.32
CA ARG A 8 -15.40 5.77 -45.77
C ARG A 8 -15.76 6.24 -44.36
N CYS A 9 -17.04 6.45 -44.07
CA CYS A 9 -17.50 6.79 -42.70
C CYS A 9 -17.35 5.61 -41.72
N ILE A 10 -17.59 4.38 -42.17
CA ILE A 10 -17.42 3.18 -41.34
C ILE A 10 -15.94 2.98 -40.98
N ILE A 11 -15.04 3.10 -41.97
CA ILE A 11 -13.59 3.00 -41.76
C ILE A 11 -13.10 4.09 -40.79
N LEU A 12 -13.56 5.34 -40.97
CA LEU A 12 -13.21 6.44 -40.07
C LEU A 12 -13.61 6.15 -38.61
N ARG A 13 -14.80 5.56 -38.39
CA ARG A 13 -15.27 5.20 -37.05
C ARG A 13 -14.40 4.11 -36.41
N TYR A 14 -13.95 3.12 -37.18
CA TYR A 14 -13.02 2.10 -36.68
C TYR A 14 -11.64 2.66 -36.39
N ILE A 15 -11.13 3.61 -37.18
CA ILE A 15 -9.85 4.29 -36.92
C ILE A 15 -9.92 5.08 -35.60
N ILE A 16 -11.00 5.82 -35.36
CA ILE A 16 -11.20 6.58 -34.12
C ILE A 16 -11.27 5.63 -32.92
N LEU A 17 -12.01 4.52 -33.04
CA LEU A 17 -12.10 3.51 -31.98
C LEU A 17 -10.72 2.87 -31.69
N TRP A 18 -9.93 2.59 -32.73
CA TRP A 18 -8.61 1.99 -32.59
C TRP A 18 -7.61 2.97 -31.94
N LEU A 19 -7.64 4.25 -32.31
CA LEU A 19 -6.84 5.29 -31.66
C LEU A 19 -7.22 5.44 -30.18
N PHE A 20 -8.51 5.40 -29.86
CA PHE A 20 -8.99 5.42 -28.48
C PHE A 20 -8.46 4.22 -27.68
N LEU A 21 -8.52 3.02 -28.24
CA LEU A 21 -7.99 1.81 -27.59
C LEU A 21 -6.48 1.91 -27.34
N MET A 22 -5.71 2.40 -28.33
CA MET A 22 -4.27 2.67 -28.19
C MET A 22 -3.97 3.67 -27.07
N THR A 23 -4.74 4.77 -26.98
CA THR A 23 -4.55 5.75 -25.89
C THR A 23 -4.84 5.16 -24.52
N MET A 24 -5.87 4.32 -24.39
CA MET A 24 -6.19 3.66 -23.13
C MET A 24 -5.12 2.65 -22.74
N THR A 25 -4.59 1.86 -23.67
CA THR A 25 -3.49 0.94 -23.37
C THR A 25 -2.22 1.65 -22.89
N LYS A 26 -1.86 2.79 -23.50
CA LYS A 26 -0.71 3.58 -23.03
C LYS A 26 -0.96 4.17 -21.65
N LEU A 27 -2.15 4.70 -21.39
CA LEU A 27 -2.52 5.22 -20.08
C LEU A 27 -2.45 4.12 -19.00
N THR A 28 -2.89 2.91 -19.32
CA THR A 28 -2.78 1.75 -18.41
C THR A 28 -1.33 1.34 -18.19
N ILE A 29 -0.47 1.36 -19.21
CA ILE A 29 0.98 1.05 -19.06
C ILE A 29 1.68 2.11 -18.22
N THR A 30 1.48 3.41 -18.50
CA THR A 30 2.08 4.50 -17.72
C THR A 30 1.62 4.47 -16.27
N PHE A 31 0.35 4.16 -16.03
CA PHE A 31 -0.17 3.96 -14.67
C PHE A 31 0.41 2.70 -13.99
N TYR A 32 0.73 1.65 -14.76
CA TYR A 32 1.35 0.43 -14.23
C TYR A 32 2.82 0.60 -13.87
N ASP A 33 3.58 1.36 -14.67
CA ASP A 33 5.01 1.63 -14.39
C ASP A 33 5.20 2.46 -13.10
N ASP A 34 4.31 3.42 -12.83
CA ASP A 34 4.30 4.20 -11.58
C ASP A 34 4.01 3.32 -10.33
N LEU A 35 3.37 2.16 -10.49
CA LEU A 35 3.12 1.21 -9.38
C LEU A 35 4.36 0.38 -9.00
N GLN A 36 5.28 0.15 -9.94
CA GLN A 36 6.43 -0.72 -9.72
C GLN A 36 7.60 -0.01 -9.02
N GLN A 37 7.67 1.32 -9.11
CA GLN A 37 8.80 2.09 -8.57
C GLN A 37 8.78 2.28 -7.04
N GLN A 38 7.68 1.94 -6.36
CA GLN A 38 7.60 1.92 -4.89
C GLN A 38 7.90 0.54 -4.27
N SER A 39 8.02 -0.52 -5.08
CA SER A 39 8.20 -1.90 -4.57
C SER A 39 9.67 -2.35 -4.40
N ILE A 40 10.64 -1.51 -4.75
CA ILE A 40 12.06 -1.90 -4.78
C ILE A 40 12.85 -1.42 -3.55
N ASP A 41 12.28 -0.55 -2.70
CA ASP A 41 13.00 -0.06 -1.50
C ASP A 41 12.65 -0.82 -0.19
N SER A 42 11.80 -1.85 -0.26
CA SER A 42 11.42 -2.66 0.92
C SER A 42 12.46 -3.73 1.30
N THR A 43 13.75 -3.51 1.02
CA THR A 43 14.84 -4.41 1.47
C THR A 43 15.30 -4.11 2.90
N SER A 44 14.68 -3.16 3.61
CA SER A 44 14.92 -2.94 5.04
C SER A 44 13.91 -3.71 5.91
N LEU A 45 13.97 -5.05 5.88
CA LEU A 45 13.34 -5.90 6.90
C LEU A 45 14.40 -6.76 7.60
N ALA A 46 15.51 -6.12 7.95
CA ALA A 46 16.47 -6.64 8.90
C ALA A 46 16.09 -6.09 10.29
N LEU A 47 16.04 -6.98 11.28
CA LEU A 47 16.04 -6.61 12.70
C LEU A 47 17.19 -5.63 12.97
N PRO A 48 17.04 -4.64 13.87
CA PRO A 48 18.18 -3.84 14.33
C PRO A 48 19.14 -4.76 15.08
N SER A 49 20.12 -5.34 14.39
CA SER A 49 21.32 -5.91 15.00
C SER A 49 22.33 -4.79 15.08
N ASP A 50 22.55 -4.30 16.30
CA ASP A 50 23.77 -3.61 16.68
C ASP A 50 24.94 -4.53 16.32
N ASP A 51 25.79 -4.12 15.38
CA ASP A 51 27.23 -4.39 15.34
C ASP A 51 27.84 -3.85 14.04
N SER A 52 29.07 -3.38 14.17
CA SER A 52 29.82 -2.56 13.24
C SER A 52 30.55 -3.37 12.15
N GLU A 53 30.66 -2.72 10.99
CA GLU A 53 31.63 -2.92 9.90
C GLU A 53 31.58 -4.15 8.97
N LEU A 54 31.78 -3.82 7.68
CA LEU A 54 32.40 -4.61 6.60
C LEU A 54 31.48 -5.59 5.82
N ASN A 55 31.07 -5.20 4.62
CA ASN A 55 31.87 -5.43 3.40
C ASN A 55 31.04 -5.08 2.14
N LYS A 56 31.49 -4.04 1.43
CA LYS A 56 31.09 -3.80 0.04
C LYS A 56 31.68 -4.91 -0.81
N ASN A 57 30.88 -5.82 -1.38
CA ASN A 57 31.20 -6.43 -2.68
C ASN A 57 29.98 -7.10 -3.34
N LYS A 58 29.61 -6.48 -4.45
CA LYS A 58 28.73 -6.94 -5.52
C LYS A 58 29.32 -8.17 -6.23
N LYS A 59 28.60 -9.29 -6.32
CA LYS A 59 28.43 -10.02 -7.59
C LYS A 59 27.32 -11.07 -7.54
N GLN A 60 26.55 -11.03 -8.60
CA GLN A 60 25.50 -11.92 -9.05
C GLN A 60 26.07 -13.31 -9.38
N ASP A 61 25.55 -14.35 -8.72
CA ASP A 61 25.73 -15.74 -9.15
C ASP A 61 24.44 -16.53 -8.90
N SER A 62 23.96 -17.17 -9.96
CA SER A 62 22.77 -18.02 -10.05
C SER A 62 22.82 -19.17 -9.05
N PHE A 63 21.88 -19.23 -8.10
CA PHE A 63 21.87 -20.25 -7.06
C PHE A 63 21.11 -21.52 -7.51
N ASN A 64 21.87 -22.60 -7.68
CA ASN A 64 21.38 -23.95 -7.92
C ASN A 64 20.54 -24.45 -6.73
N LEU A 65 19.33 -24.91 -6.99
CA LEU A 65 18.41 -25.50 -6.00
C LEU A 65 18.82 -26.93 -5.65
N THR A 66 19.78 -27.08 -4.75
CA THR A 66 19.88 -28.26 -3.87
C THR A 66 19.63 -27.78 -2.46
N MET A 67 18.36 -27.86 -2.03
CA MET A 67 17.90 -27.45 -0.71
C MET A 67 18.32 -28.52 0.32
N ASN A 68 19.20 -28.13 1.23
CA ASN A 68 19.66 -28.91 2.38
C ASN A 68 18.62 -28.87 3.52
N GLU A 69 18.37 -30.03 4.12
CA GLU A 69 17.32 -30.27 5.13
C GLU A 69 17.47 -29.43 6.42
N SER A 70 18.71 -29.07 6.77
CA SER A 70 19.04 -28.18 7.89
C SER A 70 18.65 -26.71 7.64
N GLN A 71 18.60 -26.27 6.38
CA GLN A 71 18.13 -24.93 6.03
C GLN A 71 16.60 -24.83 6.16
N TYR A 72 15.87 -25.94 5.99
CA TYR A 72 14.42 -26.00 6.17
C TYR A 72 14.01 -25.89 7.66
N VAL A 73 14.74 -26.54 8.56
CA VAL A 73 14.50 -26.44 10.02
C VAL A 73 14.79 -25.02 10.53
N ASN A 74 15.87 -24.41 10.07
CA ASN A 74 16.20 -23.03 10.45
C ASN A 74 15.20 -22.02 9.85
N ALA A 75 14.80 -22.17 8.59
CA ALA A 75 13.79 -21.31 7.97
C ALA A 75 12.42 -21.41 8.67
N THR A 76 12.01 -22.61 9.09
CA THR A 76 10.74 -22.80 9.82
C THR A 76 10.80 -22.25 11.25
N ALA A 77 11.91 -22.40 11.96
CA ALA A 77 12.12 -21.79 13.27
C ALA A 77 12.16 -20.26 13.20
N ILE A 78 12.88 -19.69 12.23
CA ILE A 78 12.95 -18.24 11.98
C ILE A 78 11.56 -17.69 11.63
N ASN A 79 10.79 -18.39 10.79
CA ASN A 79 9.43 -17.97 10.47
C ASN A 79 8.54 -17.96 11.73
N ARG A 80 8.67 -18.96 12.60
CA ARG A 80 7.91 -19.02 13.85
C ARG A 80 8.24 -17.86 14.80
N THR A 81 9.52 -17.55 15.00
CA THR A 81 9.94 -16.46 15.89
C THR A 81 9.49 -15.09 15.36
N VAL A 82 9.59 -14.88 14.04
CA VAL A 82 9.11 -13.64 13.39
C VAL A 82 7.59 -13.50 13.53
N ILE A 83 6.83 -14.58 13.35
CA ILE A 83 5.38 -14.57 13.55
C ILE A 83 5.01 -14.26 15.01
N GLU A 84 5.72 -14.86 15.97
CA GLU A 84 5.50 -14.60 17.40
C GLU A 84 5.77 -13.13 17.75
N TYR A 85 6.85 -12.55 17.22
CA TYR A 85 7.16 -11.12 17.37
C TYR A 85 6.02 -10.22 16.86
N TYR A 86 5.52 -10.45 15.64
CA TYR A 86 4.44 -9.63 15.09
C TYR A 86 3.11 -9.81 15.84
N ARG A 87 2.83 -11.00 16.37
CA ARG A 87 1.65 -11.24 17.22
C ARG A 87 1.74 -10.44 18.52
N GLU A 88 2.89 -10.46 19.18
CA GLU A 88 3.11 -9.68 20.39
C GLU A 88 3.00 -8.18 20.12
N TYR A 89 3.61 -7.71 19.02
CA TYR A 89 3.48 -6.32 18.57
C TYR A 89 2.01 -5.91 18.39
N VAL A 90 1.22 -6.67 17.64
CA VAL A 90 -0.21 -6.39 17.42
C VAL A 90 -1.00 -6.40 18.72
N GLN A 91 -0.75 -7.37 19.59
CA GLN A 91 -1.42 -7.45 20.89
C GLN A 91 -1.12 -6.23 21.76
N LYS A 92 0.15 -5.84 21.85
CA LYS A 92 0.59 -4.68 22.63
C LYS A 92 -0.03 -3.38 22.10
N THR A 93 0.07 -3.14 20.78
CA THR A 93 -0.52 -1.94 20.17
C THR A 93 -2.04 -1.88 20.34
N ASN A 94 -2.74 -3.01 20.22
CA ASN A 94 -4.18 -3.08 20.45
C ASN A 94 -4.58 -2.87 21.91
N GLN A 95 -3.71 -3.20 22.87
CA GLN A 95 -3.93 -2.94 24.30
C GLN A 95 -3.67 -1.47 24.65
N GLU A 96 -2.68 -0.84 24.03
CA GLU A 96 -2.35 0.57 24.24
C GLU A 96 -3.46 1.50 23.73
N GLN A 97 -4.16 1.11 22.66
CA GLN A 97 -5.25 1.89 22.05
C GLN A 97 -4.90 3.37 21.85
N PHE A 98 -3.66 3.61 21.39
CA PHE A 98 -3.15 4.96 21.25
C PHE A 98 -3.98 5.75 20.23
N MET A 99 -4.46 6.93 20.62
CA MET A 99 -5.26 7.82 19.78
C MET A 99 -4.40 8.99 19.31
N HIS A 100 -4.16 9.05 18.01
CA HIS A 100 -3.51 10.18 17.36
C HIS A 100 -4.41 11.41 17.45
N ASN A 101 -3.81 12.61 17.41
CA ASN A 101 -4.55 13.89 17.42
C ASN A 101 -5.61 14.02 18.53
N LYS A 102 -5.38 13.41 19.70
CA LYS A 102 -6.33 13.41 20.82
C LYS A 102 -6.83 14.79 21.24
N HIS A 103 -6.08 15.85 20.97
CA HIS A 103 -6.49 17.23 21.22
C HIS A 103 -7.70 17.69 20.37
N LEU A 104 -7.93 17.07 19.20
CA LEU A 104 -9.10 17.29 18.34
C LEU A 104 -10.34 16.52 18.85
N PHE A 105 -10.14 15.50 19.67
CA PHE A 105 -11.22 14.67 20.19
C PHE A 105 -11.95 15.37 21.34
N SER A 106 -13.27 15.45 21.25
CA SER A 106 -14.12 15.89 22.35
C SER A 106 -15.44 15.12 22.37
N LEU A 107 -15.79 14.59 23.54
CA LEU A 107 -17.02 13.81 23.76
C LEU A 107 -18.30 14.59 23.43
N ARG A 108 -18.24 15.92 23.42
CA ARG A 108 -19.39 16.77 23.08
C ARG A 108 -19.53 17.01 21.57
N THR A 109 -18.43 16.95 20.83
CA THR A 109 -18.39 17.29 19.40
C THR A 109 -18.32 16.07 18.50
N THR A 110 -17.77 14.95 18.97
CA THR A 110 -17.72 13.70 18.23
C THR A 110 -19.11 13.10 18.13
N ARG A 111 -19.64 13.00 16.90
CA ARG A 111 -20.98 12.48 16.58
C ARG A 111 -20.94 11.18 15.79
N TYR A 112 -19.85 10.93 15.08
CA TYR A 112 -19.72 9.82 14.16
C TYR A 112 -18.46 9.00 14.47
N ILE A 113 -18.50 7.71 14.16
CA ILE A 113 -17.35 6.81 14.20
C ILE A 113 -17.24 6.19 12.81
N LEU A 114 -16.09 6.36 12.18
CA LEU A 114 -15.79 5.79 10.87
C LEU A 114 -14.73 4.71 11.06
N LEU A 115 -15.10 3.45 10.82
CA LEU A 115 -14.19 2.31 10.83
C LEU A 115 -13.80 1.98 9.38
N VAL A 116 -12.50 1.99 9.09
CA VAL A 116 -11.95 1.74 7.76
C VAL A 116 -11.04 0.53 7.80
N GLN A 117 -11.37 -0.50 7.04
CA GLN A 117 -10.48 -1.64 6.86
C GLN A 117 -9.40 -1.32 5.83
N VAL A 118 -8.14 -1.52 6.20
CA VAL A 118 -6.96 -1.25 5.39
C VAL A 118 -6.21 -2.55 5.14
N HIS A 119 -5.95 -2.81 3.85
CA HIS A 119 -5.12 -3.91 3.38
C HIS A 119 -3.77 -3.37 2.87
N THR A 120 -3.31 -3.75 1.68
CA THR A 120 -1.97 -3.41 1.15
C THR A 120 -1.95 -2.29 0.10
N ARG A 121 -3.10 -1.75 -0.29
CA ARG A 121 -3.19 -0.81 -1.42
C ARG A 121 -3.00 0.65 -0.98
N VAL A 122 -1.75 1.01 -0.71
CA VAL A 122 -1.31 2.33 -0.21
C VAL A 122 -1.87 3.51 -1.03
N ILE A 123 -1.87 3.41 -2.35
CA ILE A 123 -2.32 4.49 -3.25
C ILE A 123 -3.81 4.81 -3.08
N TYR A 124 -4.63 3.79 -2.82
CA TYR A 124 -6.06 4.02 -2.57
C TYR A 124 -6.30 4.59 -1.19
N LEU A 125 -5.53 4.16 -0.19
CA LEU A 125 -5.58 4.76 1.14
C LEU A 125 -5.21 6.24 1.09
N LYS A 126 -4.15 6.60 0.36
CA LYS A 126 -3.75 8.00 0.17
C LYS A 126 -4.87 8.83 -0.46
N LYS A 127 -5.43 8.37 -1.60
CA LYS A 127 -6.56 9.05 -2.26
C LYS A 127 -7.78 9.16 -1.34
N PHE A 128 -8.06 8.11 -0.56
CA PHE A 128 -9.15 8.11 0.41
C PHE A 128 -8.95 9.17 1.50
N ILE A 129 -7.75 9.26 2.08
CA ILE A 129 -7.40 10.29 3.07
C ILE A 129 -7.51 11.70 2.46
N GLU A 130 -7.02 11.89 1.23
CA GLU A 130 -7.14 13.14 0.49
C GLU A 130 -8.62 13.55 0.34
N MET A 131 -9.50 12.62 -0.04
CA MET A 131 -10.94 12.88 -0.16
C MET A 131 -11.60 13.15 1.19
N LEU A 132 -11.18 12.47 2.27
CA LEU A 132 -11.71 12.70 3.62
C LEU A 132 -11.45 14.12 4.12
N LYS A 133 -10.35 14.75 3.68
CA LYS A 133 -9.98 16.10 4.11
C LYS A 133 -11.03 17.15 3.71
N ASP A 134 -11.74 16.91 2.61
CA ASP A 134 -12.78 17.79 2.08
C ASP A 134 -14.19 17.45 2.59
N VAL A 135 -14.34 16.38 3.39
CA VAL A 135 -15.64 15.95 3.90
C VAL A 135 -16.14 16.91 4.99
N GLN A 136 -17.34 17.45 4.79
CA GLN A 136 -18.00 18.28 5.78
C GLN A 136 -18.24 17.48 7.08
N ALA A 137 -17.94 18.10 8.22
CA ALA A 137 -18.07 17.51 9.56
C ALA A 137 -17.13 16.34 9.88
N ILE A 138 -16.05 16.15 9.11
CA ILE A 138 -15.03 15.14 9.43
C ILE A 138 -14.37 15.40 10.80
N ASN A 139 -14.29 16.65 11.22
CA ASN A 139 -13.83 17.06 12.55
C ASN A 139 -14.72 16.59 13.72
N GLN A 140 -15.94 16.13 13.44
CA GLN A 140 -16.86 15.54 14.41
C GLN A 140 -16.85 14.00 14.35
N THR A 141 -15.87 13.40 13.66
CA THR A 141 -15.77 11.97 13.45
C THR A 141 -14.53 11.43 14.16
N LEU A 142 -14.66 10.27 14.81
CA LEU A 142 -13.53 9.45 15.23
C LEU A 142 -13.20 8.47 14.11
N LEU A 143 -11.97 8.53 13.58
CA LEU A 143 -11.54 7.68 12.47
C LEU A 143 -10.68 6.53 13.00
N ILE A 144 -11.13 5.30 12.79
CA ILE A 144 -10.45 4.09 13.23
C ILE A 144 -9.99 3.31 11.99
N PHE A 145 -8.69 3.13 11.83
CA PHE A 145 -8.12 2.25 10.81
C PHE A 145 -7.89 0.85 11.39
N SER A 146 -8.49 -0.14 10.75
CA SER A 146 -8.29 -1.55 11.08
C SER A 146 -7.37 -2.18 10.03
N HIS A 147 -6.15 -2.49 10.43
CA HIS A 147 -5.13 -3.10 9.57
C HIS A 147 -5.19 -4.62 9.67
N ASP A 148 -5.20 -5.30 8.53
CA ASP A 148 -5.03 -6.77 8.45
C ASP A 148 -3.62 -7.18 7.99
N PHE A 149 -2.79 -6.19 7.63
CA PHE A 149 -1.42 -6.35 7.17
C PHE A 149 -0.51 -5.29 7.79
N ILE A 150 0.69 -5.69 8.23
CA ILE A 150 1.67 -4.80 8.85
C ILE A 150 2.57 -4.23 7.75
N ASP A 151 2.44 -2.93 7.50
CA ASP A 151 3.20 -2.21 6.48
C ASP A 151 3.62 -0.83 7.01
N ILE A 152 4.90 -0.52 6.87
CA ILE A 152 5.50 0.72 7.38
C ILE A 152 4.95 1.93 6.62
N ASP A 153 4.79 1.84 5.29
CA ASP A 153 4.32 2.96 4.46
C ASP A 153 2.89 3.34 4.81
N ILE A 154 2.06 2.33 5.09
CA ILE A 154 0.66 2.51 5.49
C ILE A 154 0.59 3.18 6.87
N ASN A 155 1.39 2.71 7.82
CA ASN A 155 1.43 3.29 9.16
C ASN A 155 1.90 4.76 9.13
N LEU A 156 2.88 5.08 8.29
CA LEU A 156 3.35 6.45 8.10
C LEU A 156 2.24 7.35 7.52
N LEU A 157 1.49 6.85 6.53
CA LEU A 157 0.36 7.58 5.95
C LEU A 157 -0.74 7.88 6.98
N VAL A 158 -1.10 6.90 7.81
CA VAL A 158 -2.11 7.08 8.87
C VAL A 158 -1.61 8.03 9.96
N THR A 159 -0.35 7.92 10.37
CA THR A 159 0.24 8.76 11.43
C THR A 159 0.35 10.24 11.01
N ASN A 160 0.51 10.51 9.72
CA ASN A 160 0.63 11.87 9.17
C ASN A 160 -0.70 12.62 9.03
N ILE A 161 -1.83 11.98 9.34
CA ILE A 161 -3.14 12.63 9.33
C ILE A 161 -3.19 13.62 10.50
N ASP A 162 -3.57 14.88 10.25
CA ASP A 162 -3.54 15.98 11.22
C ASP A 162 -4.91 16.64 11.47
N PHE A 163 -5.96 16.25 10.75
CA PHE A 163 -7.26 16.94 10.71
C PHE A 163 -8.41 16.20 11.41
N VAL A 164 -8.20 14.96 11.83
CA VAL A 164 -9.21 14.10 12.46
C VAL A 164 -8.57 13.28 13.60
N PRO A 165 -9.30 13.03 14.70
CA PRO A 165 -8.87 12.13 15.77
C PRO A 165 -9.00 10.65 15.42
#